data_AF-A0A7S4PEQ6-F1
#
_entry.id   AF-A0A7S4PEQ6-F1
#
_cell.length_a   1.000
_cell.length_b   1.000
_cell.length_c   1.000
_cell.angle_alpha   90.00
_cell.angle_beta   90.00
_cell.angle_gamma   90.00
#
_symmetry.space_group_name_H-M   'P 1'
#
loop_
_entity.id
_entity.type
_entity.pdbx_description
1 polymer ?
#
loop_
_entity_poly.entity_id
_entity_poly.type
_entity_poly.pdbx_seq_one_letter_code
_entity_poly.pdbx_strand_id
1 'polypeptide(L)'
;FHFLPAIKSVMDHDGGKKVTAASYEEAEERVRSLMEEESETFEDSRLWTLGVFSKTINDLTRSFIMYSRVLDKSGEELGYDTDIAYQRLRKYALIVHEHKEILSCSPAVTRRLIREAQEKIDKVVNLMDKTDKHGRVVFLSSMRRIDFKKLDDKVTIFISRYIFFMLHSLMFDEDVQKHGIVVVNDYDHFDLLAGLRQQRARKLDETATRRRKVMMELVQALPIKFSSFYLVSIPWWLHATISLLLAFQSSAVGKKIHITDWHKVIKGRRRRIEL
;
A
#
# COMPACT_ATOMS: atom_id res chain seq x y z
N PHE A 1 5.28 1.81 16.65
CA PHE A 1 5.03 0.36 16.53
C PHE A 1 3.57 0.02 16.13
N HIS A 2 3.09 0.45 14.95
CA HIS A 2 1.78 0.03 14.44
C HIS A 2 1.82 -0.30 12.93
N PHE A 3 2.97 -0.75 12.43
CA PHE A 3 3.09 -1.17 11.03
C PHE A 3 2.60 -2.62 10.86
N LEU A 4 2.80 -3.47 11.87
CA LEU A 4 2.40 -4.88 11.84
C LEU A 4 0.88 -5.12 11.87
N PRO A 5 0.06 -4.37 12.64
CA PRO A 5 -1.40 -4.43 12.50
C PRO A 5 -1.88 -4.02 11.09
N ALA A 6 -1.23 -3.05 10.46
CA ALA A 6 -1.54 -2.65 9.09
C ALA A 6 -1.14 -3.75 8.09
N ILE A 7 0.04 -4.34 8.26
CA ILE A 7 0.50 -5.49 7.46
C ILE A 7 -0.47 -6.67 7.61
N LYS A 8 -0.88 -7.01 8.85
CA LYS A 8 -1.88 -8.06 9.13
C LYS A 8 -3.15 -7.86 8.30
N SER A 9 -3.73 -6.67 8.42
CA SER A 9 -5.00 -6.35 7.78
C SER A 9 -4.93 -6.29 6.25
N VAL A 10 -3.77 -6.04 5.67
CA VAL A 10 -3.57 -6.06 4.21
C VAL A 10 -3.48 -7.51 3.68
N MET A 11 -3.05 -8.45 4.51
CA MET A 11 -2.65 -9.79 4.08
C MET A 11 -3.62 -10.92 4.45
N ASP A 12 -4.55 -10.69 5.38
CA ASP A 12 -5.52 -11.70 5.86
C ASP A 12 -6.68 -12.00 4.86
N HIS A 13 -6.64 -11.50 3.62
CA HIS A 13 -7.74 -11.65 2.64
C HIS A 13 -7.68 -12.90 1.74
N ASP A 14 -6.67 -13.78 1.85
CA ASP A 14 -6.52 -14.99 1.00
C ASP A 14 -7.33 -16.22 1.51
N GLY A 15 -8.45 -16.00 2.20
CA GLY A 15 -9.18 -17.04 2.95
C GLY A 15 -10.20 -17.86 2.14
N GLY A 16 -9.75 -18.93 1.48
CA GLY A 16 -10.35 -20.28 1.43
C GLY A 16 -11.87 -20.54 1.23
N LYS A 17 -12.71 -19.57 0.86
CA LYS A 17 -14.09 -19.86 0.44
C LYS A 17 -14.09 -20.53 -0.93
N LYS A 18 -15.09 -21.38 -1.18
CA LYS A 18 -15.36 -21.95 -2.51
C LYS A 18 -15.88 -20.80 -3.38
N VAL A 19 -14.98 -20.11 -4.08
CA VAL A 19 -15.33 -18.98 -4.94
C VAL A 19 -15.84 -19.53 -6.27
N THR A 20 -17.04 -19.14 -6.67
CA THR A 20 -17.49 -19.25 -8.06
C THR A 20 -16.76 -18.17 -8.85
N ALA A 21 -15.73 -18.55 -9.59
CA ALA A 21 -14.97 -17.63 -10.41
C ALA A 21 -15.81 -17.25 -11.65
N ALA A 22 -16.10 -15.97 -11.79
CA ALA A 22 -16.80 -15.42 -12.96
C ALA A 22 -15.81 -15.13 -14.10
N SER A 23 -16.29 -15.09 -15.34
CA SER A 23 -15.51 -14.49 -16.44
C SER A 23 -15.25 -13.01 -16.16
N TYR A 24 -14.33 -12.38 -16.91
CA TYR A 24 -14.08 -10.95 -16.76
C TYR A 24 -15.33 -10.13 -17.09
N GLU A 25 -16.04 -10.48 -18.17
CA GLU A 25 -17.25 -9.80 -18.62
C GLU A 25 -18.37 -9.90 -17.59
N GLU A 26 -18.60 -11.10 -17.04
CA GLU A 26 -19.57 -11.34 -15.97
C GLU A 26 -19.21 -10.57 -14.70
N ALA A 27 -17.92 -10.52 -14.35
CA ALA A 27 -17.46 -9.77 -13.19
C ALA A 27 -17.63 -8.26 -13.36
N GLU A 28 -17.34 -7.74 -14.54
CA GLU A 28 -17.55 -6.34 -14.86
C GLU A 28 -19.02 -5.95 -14.81
N GLU A 29 -19.90 -6.73 -15.43
CA GLU A 29 -21.35 -6.50 -15.39
C GLU A 29 -21.87 -6.55 -13.96
N ARG A 30 -21.48 -7.57 -13.17
CA ARG A 30 -21.93 -7.72 -11.79
C ARG A 30 -21.47 -6.58 -10.90
N VAL A 31 -20.19 -6.20 -10.97
CA VAL A 31 -19.67 -5.10 -10.14
C VAL A 31 -20.32 -3.77 -10.51
N ARG A 32 -20.55 -3.50 -11.81
CA ARG A 32 -21.25 -2.28 -12.25
C ARG A 32 -22.69 -2.24 -11.75
N SER A 33 -23.45 -3.32 -11.88
CA SER A 33 -24.81 -3.41 -11.36
C SER A 33 -24.86 -3.12 -9.85
N LEU A 34 -23.93 -3.66 -9.07
CA LEU A 34 -23.84 -3.37 -7.63
C LEU A 34 -23.46 -1.90 -7.33
N MET A 35 -22.63 -1.29 -8.17
CA MET A 35 -22.31 0.14 -8.05
C MET A 35 -23.51 1.04 -8.35
N GLU A 36 -24.35 0.66 -9.32
CA GLU A 36 -25.57 1.38 -9.67
C GLU A 36 -26.61 1.31 -8.54
N GLU A 37 -26.75 0.15 -7.90
CA GLU A 37 -27.58 -0.03 -6.69
C GLU A 37 -27.16 0.90 -5.54
N GLU A 38 -25.86 1.20 -5.43
CA GLU A 38 -25.29 2.13 -4.44
C GLU A 38 -24.83 3.47 -5.06
N SER A 39 -25.55 3.95 -6.08
CA SER A 39 -25.17 5.14 -6.86
C SER A 39 -24.81 6.36 -6.02
N GLU A 40 -25.53 6.66 -4.92
CA GLU A 40 -25.20 7.79 -4.04
C GLU A 40 -23.75 7.74 -3.51
N THR A 41 -23.27 6.55 -3.10
CA THR A 41 -21.90 6.36 -2.59
C THR A 41 -20.86 6.66 -3.67
N PHE A 42 -21.13 6.24 -4.92
CA PHE A 42 -20.19 6.36 -6.04
C PHE A 42 -20.28 7.70 -6.76
N GLU A 43 -21.45 8.33 -6.80
CA GLU A 43 -21.66 9.66 -7.36
C GLU A 43 -21.09 10.75 -6.46
N ASP A 44 -21.33 10.72 -5.15
CA ASP A 44 -20.79 11.75 -4.23
C ASP A 44 -19.30 11.57 -3.96
N SER A 45 -18.77 10.35 -4.11
CA SER A 45 -17.34 10.13 -4.02
C SER A 45 -16.58 10.75 -5.19
N ARG A 46 -17.26 11.26 -6.26
CA ARG A 46 -16.71 11.82 -7.53
C ARG A 46 -15.21 11.83 -7.44
N LEU A 47 -14.64 10.66 -7.74
CA LEU A 47 -13.30 10.29 -7.30
C LEU A 47 -12.30 11.22 -7.96
N TRP A 48 -12.13 12.38 -7.35
CA TRP A 48 -11.39 13.54 -7.85
C TRP A 48 -9.93 13.15 -8.09
N THR A 49 -9.49 12.07 -7.44
CA THR A 49 -8.23 11.37 -7.68
C THR A 49 -8.12 10.85 -9.11
N LEU A 50 -9.17 10.27 -9.70
CA LEU A 50 -9.12 9.68 -11.05
C LEU A 50 -8.71 10.70 -12.11
N GLY A 51 -9.24 11.92 -12.05
CA GLY A 51 -8.86 13.01 -12.95
C GLY A 51 -7.39 13.40 -12.85
N VAL A 52 -6.76 13.25 -11.67
CA VAL A 52 -5.31 13.49 -11.48
C VAL A 52 -4.48 12.49 -12.28
N PHE A 53 -4.98 11.27 -12.44
CA PHE A 53 -4.30 10.17 -13.15
C PHE A 53 -4.77 9.97 -14.59
N SER A 54 -5.66 10.84 -15.09
CA SER A 54 -6.34 10.66 -16.39
C SER A 54 -7.05 9.31 -16.49
N LYS A 55 -7.72 8.90 -15.41
CA LYS A 55 -8.47 7.65 -15.29
C LYS A 55 -9.96 7.90 -15.18
N THR A 56 -10.73 6.89 -15.52
CA THR A 56 -12.19 6.86 -15.45
C THR A 56 -12.67 5.92 -14.35
N ILE A 57 -13.98 5.94 -14.08
CA ILE A 57 -14.59 4.96 -13.17
C ILE A 57 -14.41 3.52 -13.69
N ASN A 58 -14.41 3.33 -15.01
CA ASN A 58 -14.18 2.01 -15.62
C ASN A 58 -12.75 1.51 -15.37
N ASP A 59 -11.74 2.39 -15.45
CA ASP A 59 -10.36 2.03 -15.11
C ASP A 59 -10.24 1.61 -13.64
N LEU A 60 -10.97 2.30 -12.76
CA LEU A 60 -11.04 1.96 -11.35
C LEU A 60 -11.69 0.60 -11.16
N THR A 61 -12.89 0.39 -11.67
CA THR A 61 -13.62 -0.88 -11.58
C THR A 61 -12.76 -2.03 -12.10
N ARG A 62 -12.13 -1.86 -13.27
CA ARG A 62 -11.17 -2.82 -13.83
C ARG A 62 -10.05 -3.15 -12.86
N SER A 63 -9.43 -2.16 -12.21
CA SER A 63 -8.33 -2.41 -11.26
C SER A 63 -8.75 -3.30 -10.09
N PHE A 64 -9.97 -3.12 -9.57
CA PHE A 64 -10.50 -3.93 -8.47
C PHE A 64 -10.89 -5.34 -8.91
N ILE A 65 -11.41 -5.50 -10.13
CA ILE A 65 -11.65 -6.82 -10.74
C ILE A 65 -10.31 -7.54 -10.93
N MET A 66 -9.31 -6.90 -11.54
CA MET A 66 -7.98 -7.50 -11.74
C MET A 66 -7.31 -7.91 -10.43
N TYR A 67 -7.59 -7.21 -9.33
CA TYR A 67 -7.10 -7.60 -8.01
C TYR A 67 -7.79 -8.87 -7.47
N SER A 68 -9.06 -9.11 -7.81
CA SER A 68 -9.85 -10.24 -7.32
C SER A 68 -9.69 -11.53 -8.11
N ARG A 69 -8.68 -11.62 -8.97
CA ARG A 69 -8.34 -12.84 -9.72
C ARG A 69 -8.19 -14.03 -8.81
N VAL A 70 -8.89 -15.09 -9.15
CA VAL A 70 -8.79 -16.40 -8.53
C VAL A 70 -7.77 -17.19 -9.34
N LEU A 71 -6.68 -17.59 -8.69
CA LEU A 71 -5.64 -18.41 -9.32
C LEU A 71 -5.73 -19.84 -8.81
N ASP A 72 -5.44 -20.81 -9.67
CA ASP A 72 -5.29 -22.20 -9.28
C ASP A 72 -3.94 -22.47 -8.57
N LYS A 73 -3.65 -23.73 -8.26
CA LYS A 73 -2.38 -24.10 -7.60
C LYS A 73 -1.15 -23.91 -8.50
N SER A 74 -1.32 -23.90 -9.82
CA SER A 74 -0.26 -23.66 -10.79
C SER A 74 -0.03 -22.17 -11.07
N GLY A 75 -0.98 -21.32 -10.66
CA GLY A 75 -0.95 -19.87 -10.88
C GLY A 75 -1.75 -19.43 -12.10
N GLU A 76 -2.47 -20.34 -12.75
CA GLU A 76 -3.36 -20.04 -13.86
C GLU A 76 -4.65 -19.39 -13.38
N GLU A 77 -5.16 -18.44 -14.16
CA GLU A 77 -6.36 -17.68 -13.84
C GLU A 77 -7.62 -18.53 -14.06
N LEU A 78 -8.42 -18.71 -13.01
CA LEU A 78 -9.71 -19.40 -13.05
C LEU A 78 -10.89 -18.46 -13.28
N GLY A 79 -10.67 -17.16 -13.12
CA GLY A 79 -11.67 -16.10 -13.23
C GLY A 79 -11.56 -15.11 -12.06
N TYR A 80 -12.67 -14.46 -11.71
CA TYR A 80 -12.67 -13.31 -10.81
C TYR A 80 -13.68 -13.47 -9.66
N ASP A 81 -13.28 -13.06 -8.45
CA ASP A 81 -14.17 -12.97 -7.29
C ASP A 81 -14.87 -11.60 -7.28
N THR A 82 -16.13 -11.58 -7.70
CA THR A 82 -16.92 -10.34 -7.81
C THR A 82 -17.22 -9.71 -6.47
N ASP A 83 -17.41 -10.52 -5.42
CA ASP A 83 -17.72 -10.04 -4.08
C ASP A 83 -16.51 -9.34 -3.48
N ILE A 84 -15.31 -9.92 -3.63
CA ILE A 84 -14.06 -9.30 -3.18
C ILE A 84 -13.80 -8.00 -3.94
N ALA A 85 -13.99 -7.98 -5.27
CA ALA A 85 -13.82 -6.78 -6.08
C ALA A 85 -14.76 -5.67 -5.60
N TYR A 86 -16.05 -5.96 -5.49
CA TYR A 86 -17.07 -5.00 -5.09
C TYR A 86 -16.86 -4.49 -3.67
N GLN A 87 -16.67 -5.38 -2.68
CA GLN A 87 -16.51 -4.98 -1.28
C GLN A 87 -15.30 -4.09 -1.07
N ARG A 88 -14.19 -4.36 -1.78
CA ARG A 88 -13.00 -3.51 -1.74
C ARG A 88 -13.24 -2.17 -2.42
N LEU A 89 -13.88 -2.16 -3.59
CA LEU A 89 -14.20 -0.93 -4.32
C LEU A 89 -15.13 -0.02 -3.50
N ARG A 90 -16.17 -0.60 -2.90
CA ARG A 90 -17.09 0.06 -1.97
C ARG A 90 -16.35 0.65 -0.76
N LYS A 91 -15.50 -0.16 -0.09
CA LYS A 91 -14.67 0.31 1.03
C LYS A 91 -13.77 1.47 0.62
N TYR A 92 -13.15 1.39 -0.57
CA TYR A 92 -12.33 2.47 -1.10
C TYR A 92 -13.14 3.75 -1.34
N ALA A 93 -14.30 3.64 -1.99
CA ALA A 93 -15.17 4.79 -2.25
C ALA A 93 -15.62 5.49 -0.96
N LEU A 94 -16.03 4.71 0.05
CA LEU A 94 -16.39 5.23 1.38
C LEU A 94 -15.23 5.96 2.05
N ILE A 95 -14.02 5.37 2.08
CA ILE A 95 -12.84 6.01 2.68
C ILE A 95 -12.50 7.33 1.96
N VAL A 96 -12.58 7.35 0.64
CA VAL A 96 -12.27 8.57 -0.15
C VAL A 96 -13.32 9.66 0.07
N HIS A 97 -14.58 9.27 0.22
CA HIS A 97 -15.67 10.18 0.53
C HIS A 97 -15.57 10.75 1.96
N GLU A 98 -15.51 9.88 2.97
CA GLU A 98 -15.49 10.25 4.40
C GLU A 98 -14.23 11.00 4.83
N HIS A 99 -13.13 10.84 4.11
CA HIS A 99 -11.83 11.43 4.46
C HIS A 99 -11.27 12.33 3.36
N LYS A 100 -12.17 12.93 2.58
CA LYS A 100 -11.82 13.88 1.52
C LYS A 100 -10.95 15.02 2.01
N GLU A 101 -11.12 15.53 3.22
CA GLU A 101 -10.28 16.60 3.79
C GLU A 101 -8.81 16.19 3.99
N ILE A 102 -8.57 14.91 4.25
CA ILE A 102 -7.21 14.36 4.43
C ILE A 102 -6.60 14.03 3.07
N LEU A 103 -7.39 13.38 2.23
CA LEU A 103 -6.94 12.80 0.95
C LEU A 103 -6.94 13.84 -0.17
N SER A 104 -7.90 14.77 -0.20
CA SER A 104 -8.03 15.78 -1.26
C SER A 104 -6.79 16.64 -1.39
N CYS A 105 -6.38 16.75 -2.64
CA CYS A 105 -5.32 17.64 -3.06
C CYS A 105 -5.64 18.10 -4.48
N SER A 106 -5.53 19.40 -4.74
CA SER A 106 -5.71 19.86 -6.12
C SER A 106 -4.61 19.27 -7.00
N PRO A 107 -4.85 18.98 -8.28
CA PRO A 107 -3.83 18.44 -9.18
C PRO A 107 -2.55 19.29 -9.22
N ALA A 108 -2.68 20.62 -9.07
CA ALA A 108 -1.54 21.54 -9.00
C ALA A 108 -0.73 21.37 -7.71
N VAL A 109 -1.40 21.23 -6.56
CA VAL A 109 -0.73 20.94 -5.30
C VAL A 109 -0.12 19.54 -5.37
N THR A 110 -0.82 18.53 -5.87
CA THR A 110 -0.28 17.18 -6.07
C THR A 110 1.01 17.18 -6.89
N ARG A 111 1.03 17.83 -8.06
CA ARG A 111 2.23 17.91 -8.90
C ARG A 111 3.39 18.61 -8.19
N ARG A 112 3.08 19.69 -7.45
CA ARG A 112 4.07 20.39 -6.62
C ARG A 112 4.58 19.49 -5.49
N LEU A 113 3.70 18.75 -4.81
CA LEU A 113 4.05 17.80 -3.76
C LEU A 113 4.95 16.70 -4.33
N ILE A 114 4.61 16.10 -5.47
CA ILE A 114 5.43 15.08 -6.13
C ILE A 114 6.81 15.64 -6.45
N ARG A 115 6.92 16.86 -6.99
CA ARG A 115 8.21 17.50 -7.29
C ARG A 115 9.04 17.78 -6.04
N GLU A 116 8.43 18.39 -5.02
CA GLU A 116 9.10 18.65 -3.73
C GLU A 116 9.48 17.33 -3.02
N ALA A 117 8.70 16.27 -3.23
CA ALA A 117 8.95 14.93 -2.71
C ALA A 117 10.10 14.27 -3.46
N GLN A 118 10.18 14.41 -4.77
CA GLN A 118 11.30 13.90 -5.55
C GLN A 118 12.64 14.51 -5.10
N GLU A 119 12.64 15.78 -4.66
CA GLU A 119 13.87 16.42 -4.15
C GLU A 119 14.22 16.01 -2.70
N LYS A 120 13.21 15.87 -1.82
CA LYS A 120 13.41 15.69 -0.37
C LYS A 120 13.12 14.27 0.13
N ILE A 121 12.13 13.62 -0.45
CA ILE A 121 11.57 12.30 -0.08
C ILE A 121 12.07 11.16 -0.95
N ASP A 122 12.52 11.36 -2.18
CA ASP A 122 13.04 10.26 -3.02
C ASP A 122 14.19 9.48 -2.34
N LYS A 123 14.86 10.17 -1.43
CA LYS A 123 15.92 9.61 -0.58
C LYS A 123 15.38 8.79 0.61
N VAL A 124 14.12 8.96 0.97
CA VAL A 124 13.41 8.37 2.10
C VAL A 124 12.40 7.31 1.65
N VAL A 125 11.59 7.57 0.63
CA VAL A 125 10.62 6.65 0.03
C VAL A 125 10.71 6.76 -1.48
N ASN A 126 10.99 5.64 -2.16
CA ASN A 126 11.08 5.61 -3.62
C ASN A 126 10.62 4.27 -4.21
N LEU A 127 10.11 4.32 -5.43
CA LEU A 127 9.95 3.16 -6.30
C LEU A 127 11.25 2.95 -7.06
N MET A 128 11.81 1.75 -6.98
CA MET A 128 13.01 1.46 -7.73
C MET A 128 12.68 1.30 -9.22
N ASP A 129 13.52 1.87 -10.08
CA ASP A 129 13.39 1.77 -11.54
C ASP A 129 13.41 0.32 -12.07
N LYS A 130 13.87 -0.62 -11.25
CA LYS A 130 13.98 -2.03 -11.60
C LYS A 130 13.02 -2.85 -10.74
N THR A 131 12.32 -3.75 -11.40
CA THR A 131 11.59 -4.82 -10.75
C THR A 131 12.56 -5.87 -10.18
N ASP A 132 12.06 -6.70 -9.27
CA ASP A 132 12.79 -7.90 -8.87
C ASP A 132 12.69 -9.03 -9.91
N LYS A 133 13.20 -10.22 -9.56
CA LYS A 133 13.25 -11.38 -10.48
C LYS A 133 11.87 -11.94 -10.83
N HIS A 134 10.83 -11.54 -10.10
CA HIS A 134 9.44 -11.96 -10.31
C HIS A 134 8.60 -10.86 -11.00
N GLY A 135 9.24 -9.78 -11.49
CA GLY A 135 8.54 -8.67 -12.13
C GLY A 135 7.84 -7.74 -11.14
N ARG A 136 8.10 -7.87 -9.83
CA ARG A 136 7.43 -7.07 -8.79
C ARG A 136 8.11 -5.71 -8.67
N VAL A 137 7.31 -4.66 -8.53
CA VAL A 137 7.83 -3.32 -8.26
C VAL A 137 8.37 -3.27 -6.84
N VAL A 138 9.53 -2.64 -6.65
CA VAL A 138 10.16 -2.53 -5.34
C VAL A 138 9.95 -1.13 -4.77
N PHE A 139 9.16 -1.07 -3.70
CA PHE A 139 8.96 0.11 -2.88
C PHE A 139 10.01 0.11 -1.76
N LEU A 140 10.93 1.06 -1.80
CA LEU A 140 11.98 1.23 -0.79
C LEU A 140 11.63 2.39 0.14
N SER A 141 11.69 2.12 1.45
CA SER A 141 11.57 3.11 2.52
C SER A 141 12.82 3.06 3.39
N SER A 142 13.67 4.09 3.36
CA SER A 142 14.91 4.17 4.13
C SER A 142 14.81 5.18 5.27
N MET A 143 14.94 4.67 6.50
CA MET A 143 14.93 5.46 7.73
C MET A 143 16.24 6.23 7.94
N ARG A 144 17.33 5.82 7.28
CA ARG A 144 18.67 6.43 7.40
C ARG A 144 18.68 7.93 7.16
N ARG A 145 17.80 8.40 6.29
CA ARG A 145 17.76 9.79 5.83
C ARG A 145 16.64 10.61 6.46
N ILE A 146 15.91 10.02 7.41
CA ILE A 146 14.88 10.71 8.16
C ILE A 146 15.50 11.36 9.39
N ASP A 147 15.56 12.68 9.41
CA ASP A 147 15.80 13.41 10.64
C ASP A 147 14.51 13.44 11.47
N PHE A 148 14.34 12.42 12.32
CA PHE A 148 13.18 12.28 13.19
C PHE A 148 12.96 13.46 14.15
N LYS A 149 14.01 14.28 14.41
CA LYS A 149 13.88 15.48 15.25
C LYS A 149 13.23 16.65 14.50
N LYS A 150 13.33 16.66 13.17
CA LYS A 150 12.77 17.70 12.28
C LYS A 150 11.46 17.26 11.60
N LEU A 151 10.97 16.07 11.94
CA LEU A 151 9.74 15.56 11.36
C LEU A 151 8.53 16.24 12.01
N ASP A 152 8.10 17.35 11.43
CA ASP A 152 6.86 18.02 11.82
C ASP A 152 5.62 17.38 11.15
N ASP A 153 4.44 17.87 11.53
CA ASP A 153 3.18 17.36 10.98
C ASP A 153 3.05 17.65 9.48
N LYS A 154 3.61 18.77 9.00
CA LYS A 154 3.57 19.13 7.57
C LYS A 154 4.33 18.11 6.74
N VAL A 155 5.55 17.74 7.16
CA VAL A 155 6.36 16.70 6.51
C VAL A 155 5.66 15.35 6.56
N THR A 156 5.03 15.00 7.69
CA THR A 156 4.29 13.73 7.82
C THR A 156 3.06 13.66 6.91
N ILE A 157 2.28 14.75 6.82
CA ILE A 157 1.15 14.88 5.90
C ILE A 157 1.65 14.72 4.47
N PHE A 158 2.76 15.39 4.15
CA PHE A 158 3.36 15.39 2.84
C PHE A 158 3.83 13.98 2.42
N ILE A 159 4.55 13.26 3.28
CA ILE A 159 4.92 11.84 3.04
C ILE A 159 3.68 10.98 2.83
N SER A 160 2.64 11.13 3.65
CA SER A 160 1.42 10.32 3.55
C SER A 160 0.69 10.54 2.24
N ARG A 161 0.56 11.80 1.79
CA ARG A 161 -0.03 12.14 0.49
C ARG A 161 0.81 11.62 -0.66
N TYR A 162 2.14 11.74 -0.58
CA TYR A 162 3.03 11.19 -1.60
C TYR A 162 2.85 9.68 -1.76
N ILE A 163 2.84 8.93 -0.65
CA ILE A 163 2.58 7.48 -0.65
C ILE A 163 1.19 7.20 -1.24
N PHE A 164 0.15 7.95 -0.85
CA PHE A 164 -1.19 7.81 -1.40
C PHE A 164 -1.20 7.94 -2.93
N PHE A 165 -0.64 9.03 -3.47
CA PHE A 165 -0.61 9.27 -4.92
C PHE A 165 0.22 8.23 -5.66
N MET A 166 1.35 7.81 -5.10
CA MET A 166 2.18 6.77 -5.67
C MET A 166 1.45 5.43 -5.74
N LEU A 167 0.78 5.03 -4.66
CA LEU A 167 -0.01 3.80 -4.68
C LEU A 167 -1.17 3.91 -5.69
N HIS A 168 -1.78 5.09 -5.83
CA HIS A 168 -2.80 5.30 -6.86
C HIS A 168 -2.26 5.26 -8.28
N SER A 169 -1.02 5.68 -8.56
CA SER A 169 -0.46 5.45 -9.89
C SER A 169 -0.22 3.96 -10.16
N LEU A 170 0.19 3.22 -9.13
CA LEU A 170 0.51 1.80 -9.24
C LEU A 170 -0.71 0.89 -9.36
N MET A 171 -1.85 1.27 -8.79
CA MET A 171 -3.06 0.45 -8.91
C MET A 171 -3.62 0.38 -10.33
N PHE A 172 -3.21 1.27 -11.24
CA PHE A 172 -3.60 1.24 -12.65
C PHE A 172 -2.53 0.66 -13.58
N ASP A 173 -1.40 0.22 -13.02
CA ASP A 173 -0.30 -0.39 -13.76
C ASP A 173 -0.55 -1.91 -13.86
N GLU A 174 -0.68 -2.42 -15.09
CA GLU A 174 -1.03 -3.82 -15.35
C GLU A 174 0.05 -4.80 -14.85
N ASP A 175 1.33 -4.42 -14.97
CA ASP A 175 2.44 -5.24 -14.47
C ASP A 175 2.42 -5.29 -12.95
N VAL A 176 2.12 -4.17 -12.28
CA VAL A 176 1.96 -4.15 -10.83
C VAL A 176 0.74 -4.94 -10.39
N GLN A 177 -0.38 -4.84 -11.10
CA GLN A 177 -1.57 -5.65 -10.78
C GLN A 177 -1.24 -7.15 -10.87
N LYS A 178 -0.48 -7.57 -11.87
CA LYS A 178 -0.05 -8.96 -12.09
C LYS A 178 0.94 -9.46 -11.05
N HIS A 179 2.02 -8.73 -10.82
CA HIS A 179 3.15 -9.22 -10.02
C HIS A 179 3.09 -8.73 -8.55
N GLY A 180 2.48 -7.58 -8.33
CA GLY A 180 2.39 -6.91 -7.03
C GLY A 180 3.63 -6.08 -6.71
N ILE A 181 3.71 -5.69 -5.43
CA ILE A 181 4.76 -4.85 -4.88
C ILE A 181 5.53 -5.62 -3.80
N VAL A 182 6.84 -5.41 -3.77
CA VAL A 182 7.69 -5.76 -2.65
C VAL A 182 8.09 -4.51 -1.89
N VAL A 183 7.89 -4.52 -0.58
CA VAL A 183 8.22 -3.39 0.29
C VAL A 183 9.52 -3.69 1.01
N VAL A 184 10.53 -2.84 0.84
CA VAL A 184 11.80 -2.91 1.56
C VAL A 184 11.85 -1.74 2.53
N ASN A 185 11.86 -2.02 3.84
CA ASN A 185 12.05 -1.04 4.89
C ASN A 185 13.46 -1.18 5.46
N ASP A 186 14.27 -0.16 5.26
CA ASP A 186 15.63 -0.06 5.76
C ASP A 186 15.67 0.75 7.04
N TYR A 187 16.00 0.08 8.15
CA TYR A 187 16.06 0.64 9.49
C TYR A 187 17.49 1.06 9.89
N ASP A 188 18.40 1.20 8.92
CA ASP A 188 19.73 1.71 9.18
C ASP A 188 19.65 3.09 9.87
N HIS A 189 20.46 3.28 10.91
CA HIS A 189 20.43 4.44 11.81
C HIS A 189 19.09 4.74 12.51
N PHE A 190 18.17 3.77 12.64
CA PHE A 190 16.94 3.96 13.40
C PHE A 190 17.21 3.99 14.93
N ASP A 191 17.16 5.19 15.51
CA ASP A 191 17.38 5.41 16.95
C ASP A 191 16.13 5.08 17.79
N LEU A 192 16.33 4.32 18.88
CA LEU A 192 15.29 3.94 19.82
C LEU A 192 14.63 5.17 20.46
N LEU A 193 15.44 6.14 20.90
CA LEU A 193 14.92 7.32 21.60
C LEU A 193 14.13 8.21 20.63
N ALA A 194 14.64 8.40 19.41
CA ALA A 194 13.90 9.08 18.34
C ALA A 194 12.56 8.36 18.03
N GLY A 195 12.57 7.04 17.91
CA GLY A 195 11.37 6.24 17.66
C GLY A 195 10.33 6.37 18.79
N LEU A 196 10.75 6.31 20.05
CA LEU A 196 9.87 6.47 21.21
C LEU A 196 9.32 7.89 21.32
N ARG A 197 10.15 8.93 21.11
CA ARG A 197 9.69 10.33 21.10
C ARG A 197 8.66 10.58 20.01
N GLN A 198 8.90 10.09 18.81
CA GLN A 198 7.96 10.20 17.69
C GLN A 198 6.65 9.48 18.01
N GLN A 199 6.70 8.28 18.61
CA GLN A 199 5.50 7.56 19.00
C GLN A 199 4.68 8.33 20.04
N ARG A 200 5.34 8.95 21.02
CA ARG A 200 4.68 9.76 22.04
C ARG A 200 4.06 11.02 21.45
N ALA A 201 4.80 11.76 20.63
CA ALA A 201 4.29 12.96 19.94
C ALA A 201 3.06 12.65 19.09
N ARG A 202 3.10 11.54 18.34
CA ARG A 202 1.96 11.12 17.49
C ARG A 202 0.73 10.69 18.25
N LYS A 203 0.88 10.09 19.44
CA LYS A 203 -0.26 9.72 20.29
C LYS A 203 -0.96 10.93 20.89
N LEU A 204 -0.24 12.05 21.02
CA LEU A 204 -0.77 13.29 21.58
C LEU A 204 -1.45 14.17 20.50
N ASP A 205 -1.10 13.98 19.22
CA ASP A 205 -1.82 14.61 18.09
C ASP A 205 -2.93 13.68 17.57
N GLU A 206 -4.17 13.99 17.93
CA GLU A 206 -5.37 13.31 17.43
C GLU A 206 -5.45 13.35 15.90
N THR A 207 -4.99 14.44 15.28
CA THR A 207 -5.01 14.60 13.83
C THR A 207 -4.03 13.65 13.15
N ALA A 208 -2.80 13.54 13.66
CA ALA A 208 -1.83 12.55 13.17
C ALA A 208 -2.32 11.12 13.35
N THR A 209 -2.97 10.83 14.48
CA THR A 209 -3.56 9.51 14.75
C THR A 209 -4.68 9.19 13.76
N ARG A 210 -5.60 10.14 13.52
CA ARG A 210 -6.68 10.01 12.53
C ARG A 210 -6.12 9.81 11.13
N ARG A 211 -5.20 10.67 10.66
CA ARG A 211 -4.55 10.56 9.34
C ARG A 211 -3.91 9.19 9.12
N ARG A 212 -3.21 8.68 10.15
CA ARG A 212 -2.60 7.35 10.08
C ARG A 212 -3.65 6.25 9.91
N LYS A 213 -4.74 6.31 10.69
CA LYS A 213 -5.85 5.35 10.60
C LYS A 213 -6.41 5.31 9.18
N VAL A 214 -6.73 6.48 8.62
CA VAL A 214 -7.21 6.63 7.24
C VAL A 214 -6.23 6.02 6.24
N MET A 215 -4.94 6.35 6.33
CA MET A 215 -3.93 5.78 5.43
C MET A 215 -3.83 4.25 5.54
N MET A 216 -3.97 3.68 6.74
CA MET A 216 -3.95 2.22 6.92
C MET A 216 -5.19 1.56 6.32
N GLU A 217 -6.37 2.13 6.53
CA GLU A 217 -7.63 1.63 5.96
C GLU A 217 -7.61 1.71 4.43
N LEU A 218 -7.04 2.78 3.89
CA LEU A 218 -6.90 3.03 2.47
C LEU A 218 -5.95 2.03 1.80
N VAL A 219 -4.78 1.77 2.39
CA VAL A 219 -3.85 0.75 1.87
C VAL A 219 -4.51 -0.63 1.82
N GLN A 220 -5.42 -0.95 2.74
CA GLN A 220 -6.18 -2.20 2.71
C GLN A 220 -7.26 -2.21 1.63
N ALA A 221 -7.84 -1.05 1.33
CA ALA A 221 -8.89 -0.94 0.31
C ALA A 221 -8.30 -0.93 -1.11
N LEU A 222 -7.07 -0.46 -1.30
CA LEU A 222 -6.45 -0.37 -2.61
C LEU A 222 -6.28 -1.75 -3.28
N PRO A 223 -6.48 -1.84 -4.61
CA PRO A 223 -6.35 -3.09 -5.35
C PRO A 223 -4.88 -3.35 -5.72
N ILE A 224 -4.02 -3.41 -4.69
CA ILE A 224 -2.58 -3.58 -4.82
C ILE A 224 -2.15 -4.81 -4.03
N LYS A 225 -1.48 -5.76 -4.71
CA LYS A 225 -0.96 -6.96 -4.09
C LYS A 225 0.38 -6.68 -3.41
N PHE A 226 0.43 -6.77 -2.09
CA PHE A 226 1.68 -6.71 -1.34
C PHE A 226 2.24 -8.12 -1.19
N SER A 227 3.27 -8.42 -1.99
CA SER A 227 3.82 -9.77 -2.13
C SER A 227 4.76 -10.13 -0.99
N SER A 228 5.62 -9.19 -0.56
CA SER A 228 6.60 -9.39 0.51
C SER A 228 6.99 -8.08 1.18
N PHE A 229 7.35 -8.15 2.46
CA PHE A 229 7.91 -7.07 3.27
C PHE A 229 9.29 -7.49 3.77
N TYR A 230 10.34 -6.83 3.29
CA TYR A 230 11.70 -7.01 3.78
C TYR A 230 12.03 -5.91 4.77
N LEU A 231 12.43 -6.30 5.96
CA LEU A 231 12.88 -5.42 7.01
C LEU A 231 14.40 -5.60 7.11
N VAL A 232 15.16 -4.60 6.69
CA VAL A 232 16.63 -4.65 6.62
C VAL A 232 17.29 -3.71 7.62
N SER A 233 18.52 -4.04 8.03
CA SER A 233 19.32 -3.24 8.97
C SER A 233 18.59 -2.99 10.31
N ILE A 234 17.80 -3.97 10.77
CA ILE A 234 16.98 -3.80 11.97
C ILE A 234 17.86 -3.82 13.22
N PRO A 235 17.77 -2.81 14.11
CA PRO A 235 18.48 -2.86 15.38
C PRO A 235 17.89 -3.94 16.30
N TRP A 236 18.73 -4.53 17.17
CA TRP A 236 18.40 -5.70 17.99
C TRP A 236 17.08 -5.57 18.79
N TRP A 237 16.79 -4.39 19.32
CA TRP A 237 15.58 -4.12 20.12
C TRP A 237 14.31 -4.13 19.26
N LEU A 238 14.40 -3.62 18.03
CA LEU A 238 13.32 -3.62 17.07
C LEU A 238 13.10 -5.04 16.53
N HIS A 239 14.18 -5.80 16.32
CA HIS A 239 14.12 -7.20 15.98
C HIS A 239 13.34 -8.03 17.02
N ALA A 240 13.66 -7.86 18.31
CA ALA A 240 12.94 -8.53 19.40
C ALA A 240 11.45 -8.17 19.41
N THR A 241 11.15 -6.88 19.23
CA THR A 241 9.76 -6.39 19.23
C THR A 241 8.96 -6.94 18.04
N ILE A 242 9.54 -6.95 16.83
CA ILE A 242 8.90 -7.50 15.64
C ILE A 242 8.69 -9.00 15.80
N SER A 243 9.71 -9.73 16.28
CA SER A 243 9.62 -11.18 16.48
C SER A 243 8.47 -11.56 17.42
N LEU A 244 8.31 -10.81 18.52
CA LEU A 244 7.18 -10.99 19.42
C LEU A 244 5.84 -10.71 18.71
N LEU A 245 5.74 -9.64 17.94
CA LEU A 245 4.51 -9.28 17.23
C LEU A 245 4.16 -10.29 16.11
N LEU A 246 5.16 -10.89 15.47
CA LEU A 246 5.00 -11.92 14.44
C LEU A 246 4.41 -13.21 15.01
N ALA A 247 4.69 -13.55 16.26
CA ALA A 247 4.12 -14.72 16.93
C ALA A 247 2.58 -14.67 17.05
N PHE A 248 1.98 -13.48 16.97
CA PHE A 248 0.53 -13.27 17.03
C PHE A 248 -0.13 -13.05 15.65
N GLN A 249 0.63 -13.20 14.57
CA GLN A 249 0.12 -13.05 13.20
C GLN A 249 -0.36 -14.39 12.63
N SER A 250 -1.25 -14.33 11.62
CA SER A 250 -1.60 -15.52 10.85
C SER A 250 -0.37 -16.05 10.11
N SER A 251 -0.35 -17.36 9.83
CA SER A 251 0.74 -17.98 9.08
C SER A 251 0.90 -17.40 7.67
N ALA A 252 -0.19 -16.92 7.06
CA ALA A 252 -0.18 -16.23 5.77
C ALA A 252 0.55 -14.88 5.84
N VAL A 253 0.29 -14.08 6.89
CA VAL A 253 0.97 -12.80 7.14
C VAL A 253 2.45 -13.03 7.45
N GLY A 254 2.75 -13.95 8.38
CA GLY A 254 4.12 -14.23 8.80
C GLY A 254 5.03 -14.65 7.64
N LYS A 255 4.51 -15.42 6.68
CA LYS A 255 5.28 -15.88 5.51
C LYS A 255 5.75 -14.78 4.57
N LYS A 256 5.07 -13.63 4.52
CA LYS A 256 5.50 -12.53 3.64
C LYS A 256 6.33 -11.45 4.37
N ILE A 257 6.64 -11.61 5.66
CA ILE A 257 7.53 -10.71 6.39
C ILE A 257 8.90 -11.36 6.55
N HIS A 258 9.94 -10.70 6.07
CA HIS A 258 11.31 -11.19 6.07
C HIS A 258 12.22 -10.22 6.79
N ILE A 259 12.90 -10.69 7.83
CA ILE A 259 13.96 -9.93 8.49
C ILE A 259 15.29 -10.40 7.92
N THR A 260 16.06 -9.49 7.33
CA THR A 260 17.29 -9.87 6.62
C THR A 260 18.28 -8.70 6.54
N ASP A 261 19.42 -8.92 5.89
CA ASP A 261 20.45 -7.91 5.65
C ASP A 261 20.47 -7.48 4.18
N TRP A 262 21.00 -6.28 3.92
CA TRP A 262 21.11 -5.71 2.57
C TRP A 262 21.81 -6.63 1.55
N HIS A 263 22.86 -7.34 1.96
CA HIS A 263 23.62 -8.22 1.06
C HIS A 263 22.83 -9.44 0.57
N LYS A 264 21.71 -9.77 1.22
CA LYS A 264 20.78 -10.83 0.80
C LYS A 264 19.67 -10.30 -0.11
N VAL A 265 19.37 -9.00 -0.01
CA VAL A 265 18.35 -8.33 -0.84
C VAL A 265 18.93 -7.89 -2.18
N ILE A 266 20.19 -7.46 -2.18
CA ILE A 266 20.89 -6.96 -3.37
C ILE A 266 22.13 -7.83 -3.62
N LYS A 267 22.23 -8.48 -4.79
CA LYS A 267 23.43 -9.20 -5.23
C LYS A 267 24.09 -8.54 -6.45
N GLY A 268 25.42 -8.54 -6.44
CA GLY A 268 26.29 -8.08 -7.53
C GLY A 268 26.62 -6.57 -7.53
N ARG A 269 27.72 -6.19 -8.21
CA ARG A 269 28.21 -4.80 -8.34
C ARG A 269 27.20 -3.84 -8.99
N ARG A 270 26.15 -4.35 -9.65
CA ARG A 270 25.13 -3.57 -10.40
C ARG A 270 23.83 -3.31 -9.63
N ARG A 271 23.77 -3.59 -8.32
CA ARG A 271 22.56 -3.42 -7.49
C ARG A 271 21.30 -4.06 -8.09
N ARG A 272 21.38 -5.32 -8.51
CA ARG A 272 20.18 -6.09 -8.90
C ARG A 272 19.53 -6.62 -7.63
N ILE A 273 18.22 -6.44 -7.52
CA ILE A 273 17.40 -6.97 -6.43
C ILE A 273 17.01 -8.39 -6.81
N GLU A 274 17.47 -9.39 -6.04
CA GLU A 274 17.19 -10.81 -6.30
C GLU A 274 16.05 -11.37 -5.40
N LEU A 275 15.16 -10.49 -4.93
CA LEU A 275 14.01 -10.84 -4.09
C LEU A 275 13.05 -11.79 -4.81
#